data_AF-A0A842KGR0-F1
#
_entry.id   AF-A0A842KGR0-F1
#
_cell.length_a   1.000
_cell.length_b   1.000
_cell.length_c   1.000
_cell.angle_alpha   90.00
_cell.angle_beta   90.00
_cell.angle_gamma   90.00
#
_symmetry.space_group_name_H-M   'P 1'
#
loop_
_entity.id
_entity.type
_entity.pdbx_description
1 polymer ?
#
loop_
_entity_poly.entity_id
_entity_poly.type
_entity_poly.pdbx_seq_one_letter_code
_entity_poly.pdbx_strand_id
1 'polypeptide(L)'
;MLLSQALFTGTQVNYYIVCPTKLWLFTHQLSMEASSEYVEIGKFIHEKSYSRERKDVIIDEKIGIDFIRDGDKLIICEIKKSKRIEKAHRYQLYYYLYYLRKIKGIENVEGRILYPTQREIEVIEFNEEISREIEKIMEEIRKIISLDEPPKPSRKSYCKKCAYFEFCWV
;
A
#
# COMPACT_ATOMS: atom_id res chain seq x y z
N MET A 1 7.00 -18.28 -21.32
CA MET A 1 7.12 -16.81 -21.49
C MET A 1 7.08 -16.20 -20.11
N LEU A 2 8.24 -15.82 -19.58
CA LEU A 2 8.34 -15.08 -18.32
C LEU A 2 7.63 -13.74 -18.53
N LEU A 3 6.49 -13.57 -17.88
CA LEU A 3 5.87 -12.26 -17.68
C LEU A 3 6.99 -11.32 -17.25
N SER A 4 7.22 -10.25 -18.00
CA SER A 4 8.00 -9.11 -17.50
C SER A 4 7.25 -8.61 -16.26
N GLN A 5 7.65 -9.10 -15.09
CA GLN A 5 7.00 -8.83 -13.81
C GLN A 5 7.25 -7.37 -13.47
N ALA A 6 6.41 -6.47 -13.98
CA ALA A 6 6.34 -5.12 -13.47
C ALA A 6 5.96 -5.21 -11.98
N LEU A 7 6.95 -5.08 -11.12
CA LEU A 7 6.77 -5.00 -9.67
C LEU A 7 6.31 -3.59 -9.33
N PHE A 8 5.20 -3.51 -8.60
CA PHE A 8 4.63 -2.26 -8.14
C PHE A 8 5.05 -1.97 -6.70
N THR A 9 4.91 -0.71 -6.28
CA THR A 9 5.04 -0.38 -4.87
C THR A 9 3.75 -0.71 -4.13
N GLY A 10 3.84 -0.94 -2.82
CA GLY A 10 2.64 -1.06 -1.98
C GLY A 10 1.75 0.19 -2.05
N THR A 11 2.36 1.37 -2.23
CA THR A 11 1.65 2.63 -2.46
C THR A 11 0.82 2.61 -3.74
N GLN A 12 1.34 2.06 -4.84
CA GLN A 12 0.57 1.92 -6.09
C GLN A 12 -0.61 0.98 -5.92
N VAL A 13 -0.43 -0.16 -5.24
CA VAL A 13 -1.55 -1.08 -4.93
C VAL A 13 -2.59 -0.39 -4.05
N ASN A 14 -2.17 0.35 -3.04
CA ASN A 14 -3.06 1.15 -2.21
C ASN A 14 -3.85 2.16 -3.08
N TYR A 15 -3.17 2.92 -3.92
CA TYR A 15 -3.80 3.95 -4.75
C TYR A 15 -4.72 3.39 -5.81
N TYR A 16 -4.43 2.20 -6.36
CA TYR A 16 -5.37 1.50 -7.21
C TYR A 16 -6.72 1.28 -6.51
N ILE A 17 -6.69 0.76 -5.28
CA ILE A 17 -7.89 0.48 -4.50
C ILE A 17 -8.61 1.77 -4.09
N VAL A 18 -7.86 2.84 -3.80
CA VAL A 18 -8.42 4.14 -3.43
C VAL A 18 -8.97 4.86 -4.67
N CYS A 19 -8.12 5.25 -5.61
CA CYS A 19 -8.46 6.13 -6.72
C CYS A 19 -7.51 5.93 -7.93
N PRO A 20 -8.03 5.47 -9.09
CA PRO A 20 -7.25 5.32 -10.32
C PRO A 20 -6.56 6.61 -10.80
N THR A 21 -7.21 7.76 -10.66
CA THR A 21 -6.60 9.07 -10.97
C THR A 21 -5.37 9.32 -10.10
N LYS A 22 -5.46 9.03 -8.79
CA LYS A 22 -4.35 9.18 -7.84
C LYS A 22 -3.19 8.25 -8.20
N LEU A 23 -3.50 6.99 -8.54
CA LEU A 23 -2.50 6.01 -8.99
C LEU A 23 -1.73 6.53 -10.21
N TRP A 24 -2.45 7.04 -11.21
CA TRP A 24 -1.85 7.55 -12.45
C TRP A 24 -0.93 8.73 -12.15
N LEU A 25 -1.42 9.74 -11.43
CA LEU A 25 -0.66 10.96 -11.10
C LEU A 25 0.59 10.64 -10.27
N PHE A 26 0.45 9.77 -9.27
CA PHE A 26 1.59 9.33 -8.45
C PHE A 26 2.64 8.61 -9.30
N THR A 27 2.23 7.72 -10.19
CA THR A 27 3.15 6.93 -11.01
C THR A 27 3.90 7.81 -12.02
N HIS A 28 3.26 8.86 -12.53
CA HIS A 28 3.86 9.85 -13.43
C HIS A 28 4.63 10.96 -12.69
N GLN A 29 4.95 10.76 -11.41
CA GLN A 29 5.73 11.69 -10.58
C GLN A 29 5.08 13.07 -10.39
N LEU A 30 3.77 13.20 -10.64
CA LEU A 30 2.98 14.39 -10.37
C LEU A 30 2.46 14.38 -8.93
N SER A 31 3.32 14.03 -7.98
CA SER A 31 2.93 13.83 -6.58
C SER A 31 2.72 15.15 -5.85
N MET A 32 1.56 15.29 -5.21
CA MET A 32 1.17 16.46 -4.41
C MET A 32 1.29 16.19 -2.90
N GLU A 33 1.92 15.06 -2.53
CA GLU A 33 1.88 14.57 -1.15
C GLU A 33 2.84 15.29 -0.21
N ALA A 34 3.88 15.93 -0.75
CA ALA A 34 4.89 16.65 0.03
C ALA A 34 4.32 17.89 0.74
N SER A 35 3.31 18.55 0.17
CA SER A 35 2.64 19.72 0.75
C SER A 35 1.40 19.36 1.59
N SER A 36 1.11 18.06 1.77
CA SER A 36 -0.09 17.62 2.48
C SER A 36 0.17 17.40 3.97
N GLU A 37 -0.40 18.29 4.81
CA GLU A 37 -0.37 18.14 6.28
C GLU A 37 -0.92 16.77 6.73
N TYR A 38 -1.92 16.23 6.03
CA TYR A 38 -2.49 14.92 6.35
C TYR A 38 -1.50 13.77 6.14
N VAL A 39 -0.65 13.87 5.11
CA VAL A 39 0.42 12.91 4.82
C VAL A 39 1.53 13.03 5.86
N GLU A 40 1.93 14.25 6.19
CA GLU A 40 2.94 14.54 7.21
C GLU A 40 2.55 13.97 8.58
N ILE A 41 1.30 14.17 9.02
CA ILE A 41 0.81 13.57 10.27
C ILE A 41 0.86 12.04 10.20
N GLY A 42 0.63 11.44 9.03
CA GLY A 42 0.76 10.00 8.83
C GLY A 42 2.18 9.50 9.07
N LYS A 43 3.18 10.20 8.51
CA LYS A 43 4.61 9.91 8.71
C LYS A 43 5.01 10.04 10.17
N PHE A 44 4.59 11.12 10.83
CA PHE A 44 4.87 11.33 12.24
C PHE A 44 4.29 10.21 13.12
N ILE A 45 3.07 9.74 12.82
CA ILE A 45 2.47 8.61 13.55
C ILE A 45 3.27 7.33 13.32
N HIS A 46 3.70 7.06 12.08
CA HIS A 46 4.54 5.90 11.76
C HIS A 46 5.86 5.94 12.56
N GLU A 47 6.60 7.05 12.50
CA GLU A 47 7.88 7.24 13.21
C GLU A 47 7.77 7.09 14.73
N LYS A 48 6.67 7.58 15.34
CA LYS A 48 6.45 7.47 16.79
C LYS A 48 5.90 6.11 17.22
N SER A 49 5.40 5.31 16.28
CA SER A 49 4.78 4.03 16.58
C SER A 49 5.84 2.92 16.68
N TYR A 50 6.00 2.37 17.90
CA TYR A 50 6.80 1.18 18.26
C TYR A 50 8.20 1.06 17.62
N SER A 51 8.99 2.12 17.67
CA SER A 51 10.34 2.20 17.08
C SER A 51 11.40 1.27 17.71
N ARG A 52 11.13 0.62 18.85
CA ARG A 52 12.16 -0.16 19.59
C ARG A 52 12.31 -1.62 19.14
N GLU A 53 11.27 -2.22 18.58
CA GLU A 53 11.25 -3.65 18.23
C GLU A 53 11.20 -3.90 16.71
N ARG A 54 10.91 -2.87 15.93
CA ARG A 54 10.72 -2.97 14.47
C ARG A 54 11.93 -2.49 13.69
N LYS A 55 12.15 -3.12 12.55
CA LYS A 55 13.16 -2.72 11.56
C LYS A 55 12.45 -2.41 10.25
N ASP A 56 12.89 -1.34 9.61
CA ASP A 56 12.41 -0.92 8.30
C ASP A 56 13.33 -1.52 7.24
N VAL A 57 12.75 -2.24 6.27
CA VAL A 57 13.49 -2.78 5.14
C VAL A 57 12.79 -2.42 3.84
N ILE A 58 13.60 -2.02 2.87
CA ILE A 58 13.19 -1.86 1.48
C ILE A 58 13.68 -3.08 0.71
N ILE A 59 12.75 -3.84 0.12
CA ILE A 59 13.04 -4.99 -0.73
C ILE A 59 12.86 -4.59 -2.20
N ASP A 60 13.87 -4.88 -3.02
CA ASP A 60 13.93 -4.59 -4.46
C ASP A 60 13.52 -3.15 -4.81
N GLU A 61 13.79 -2.17 -3.94
CA GLU A 61 13.40 -0.75 -4.10
C GLU A 61 11.88 -0.49 -4.24
N LYS A 62 11.04 -1.51 -4.03
CA LYS A 62 9.58 -1.43 -4.28
C LYS A 62 8.74 -1.67 -3.03
N ILE A 63 9.23 -2.47 -2.10
CA ILE A 63 8.47 -2.90 -0.93
C ILE A 63 9.16 -2.36 0.32
N GLY A 64 8.59 -1.29 0.87
CA GLY A 64 8.92 -0.82 2.21
C GLY A 64 7.99 -1.51 3.21
N ILE A 65 8.58 -2.29 4.12
CA ILE A 65 7.86 -2.99 5.19
C ILE A 65 8.55 -2.79 6.53
N ASP A 66 7.73 -2.56 7.55
CA ASP A 66 8.17 -2.74 8.93
C ASP A 66 8.02 -4.23 9.27
N PHE A 67 8.99 -4.82 9.96
CA PHE A 67 8.85 -6.22 10.38
C PHE A 67 9.36 -6.49 11.79
N ILE A 68 8.89 -7.60 12.33
CA ILE A 68 9.31 -8.21 13.60
C ILE A 68 9.67 -9.67 13.28
N ARG A 69 10.74 -10.17 13.90
CA ARG A 69 11.06 -11.60 13.91
C ARG A 69 10.59 -12.19 15.23
N ASP A 70 9.81 -13.25 15.16
CA ASP A 70 9.36 -14.04 16.30
C ASP A 70 9.76 -15.49 16.06
N GLY A 71 10.92 -15.90 16.59
CA GLY A 71 11.56 -17.16 16.25
C GLY A 71 11.89 -17.25 14.75
N ASP A 72 11.33 -18.26 14.08
CA ASP A 72 11.45 -18.51 12.64
C ASP A 72 10.37 -17.79 11.81
N LYS A 73 9.36 -17.21 12.47
CA LYS A 73 8.24 -16.51 11.83
C LYS A 73 8.58 -15.05 11.56
N LEU A 74 8.34 -14.61 10.33
CA LEU A 74 8.44 -13.21 9.94
C LEU A 74 7.06 -12.54 10.05
N ILE A 75 6.95 -11.49 10.84
CA ILE A 75 5.71 -10.71 10.98
C ILE A 75 5.93 -9.37 10.30
N ILE A 76 5.24 -9.13 9.18
CA ILE A 76 5.23 -7.84 8.52
C ILE A 76 4.10 -6.98 9.05
N CYS A 77 4.38 -5.71 9.28
CA CYS A 77 3.51 -4.76 9.93
C CYS A 77 3.27 -3.56 9.00
N GLU A 78 2.01 -3.16 8.84
CA GLU A 78 1.63 -1.93 8.14
C GLU A 78 0.93 -0.98 9.13
N ILE A 79 1.54 0.16 9.43
CA ILE A 79 0.99 1.12 10.38
C ILE A 79 0.13 2.14 9.67
N LYS A 80 -1.12 2.31 10.11
CA LYS A 80 -2.07 3.24 9.52
C LYS A 80 -2.73 4.12 10.57
N LYS A 81 -2.86 5.41 10.26
CA LYS A 81 -3.49 6.41 11.14
C LYS A 81 -4.96 6.08 11.45
N SER A 82 -5.73 5.55 10.51
CA SER A 82 -7.17 5.30 10.70
C SER A 82 -7.72 4.20 9.80
N LYS A 83 -8.84 3.58 10.15
CA LYS A 83 -9.50 2.52 9.37
C LYS A 83 -10.35 2.98 8.17
N ARG A 84 -10.41 4.28 7.86
CA ARG A 84 -11.35 4.83 6.85
C ARG A 84 -11.24 4.24 5.44
N ILE A 85 -10.06 3.71 5.08
CA ILE A 85 -9.79 3.07 3.78
C ILE A 85 -9.17 1.68 4.01
N GLU A 86 -9.68 0.93 5.00
CA GLU A 86 -9.16 -0.37 5.42
C GLU A 86 -8.95 -1.36 4.26
N LYS A 87 -9.83 -1.35 3.25
CA LYS A 87 -9.68 -2.20 2.07
C LYS A 87 -8.34 -1.95 1.38
N ALA A 88 -7.98 -0.68 1.16
CA ALA A 88 -6.70 -0.33 0.54
C ALA A 88 -5.50 -0.77 1.40
N HIS A 89 -5.64 -0.73 2.72
CA HIS A 89 -4.61 -1.20 3.65
C HIS A 89 -4.42 -2.71 3.57
N ARG A 90 -5.52 -3.48 3.55
CA ARG A 90 -5.50 -4.94 3.39
C ARG A 90 -4.83 -5.33 2.08
N TYR A 91 -5.23 -4.75 0.96
CA TYR A 91 -4.64 -5.10 -0.35
C TYR A 91 -3.18 -4.69 -0.50
N GLN A 92 -2.76 -3.58 0.12
CA GLN A 92 -1.34 -3.23 0.20
C GLN A 92 -0.55 -4.34 0.93
N LEU A 93 -1.06 -4.82 2.07
CA LEU A 93 -0.36 -5.84 2.84
C LEU A 93 -0.48 -7.25 2.20
N TYR A 94 -1.59 -7.57 1.55
CA TYR A 94 -1.73 -8.77 0.71
C TYR A 94 -0.74 -8.78 -0.43
N TYR A 95 -0.47 -7.64 -1.06
CA TYR A 95 0.57 -7.54 -2.08
C TYR A 95 1.96 -7.87 -1.52
N TYR A 96 2.29 -7.39 -0.32
CA TYR A 96 3.55 -7.74 0.33
C TYR A 96 3.64 -9.23 0.65
N LEU A 97 2.57 -9.84 1.18
CA LEU A 97 2.53 -11.28 1.44
C LEU A 97 2.64 -12.10 0.15
N TYR A 98 1.93 -11.70 -0.91
CA TYR A 98 2.04 -12.31 -2.24
C TYR A 98 3.49 -12.30 -2.71
N TYR A 99 4.14 -11.15 -2.66
CA TYR A 99 5.51 -11.00 -3.12
C TYR A 99 6.49 -11.84 -2.30
N LEU A 100 6.40 -11.79 -0.97
CA LEU A 100 7.29 -12.56 -0.10
C LEU A 100 7.11 -14.06 -0.30
N ARG A 101 5.87 -14.55 -0.41
CA ARG A 101 5.58 -15.98 -0.58
C ARG A 101 5.87 -16.47 -1.99
N LYS A 102 5.29 -15.84 -3.02
CA LYS A 102 5.30 -16.33 -4.41
C LYS A 102 6.57 -15.95 -5.18
N ILE A 103 7.19 -14.81 -4.85
CA ILE A 103 8.37 -14.31 -5.59
C ILE A 103 9.67 -14.57 -4.83
N LYS A 104 9.68 -14.38 -3.50
CA LYS A 104 10.88 -14.60 -2.67
C LYS A 104 10.95 -15.97 -2.00
N GLY A 105 9.87 -16.76 -2.02
CA GLY A 105 9.84 -18.10 -1.41
C GLY A 105 9.84 -18.10 0.13
N ILE A 106 9.44 -17.01 0.77
CA ILE A 106 9.35 -16.90 2.23
C ILE A 106 7.94 -17.30 2.67
N GLU A 107 7.78 -18.55 3.09
CA GLU A 107 6.46 -19.12 3.41
C GLU A 107 5.95 -18.76 4.81
N ASN A 108 6.82 -18.79 5.83
CA ASN A 108 6.45 -18.52 7.22
C ASN A 108 6.38 -17.01 7.52
N VAL A 109 5.43 -16.35 6.86
CA VAL A 109 5.17 -14.91 7.00
C VAL A 109 3.72 -14.62 7.41
N GLU A 110 3.54 -13.74 8.38
CA GLU A 110 2.24 -13.22 8.83
C GLU A 110 2.16 -11.71 8.56
N GLY A 111 0.99 -11.23 8.14
CA GLY A 111 0.72 -9.80 7.99
C GLY A 111 -0.13 -9.25 9.12
N ARG A 112 0.25 -8.09 9.65
CA ARG A 112 -0.55 -7.31 10.60
C ARG A 112 -0.73 -5.87 10.14
N ILE A 113 -1.95 -5.34 10.24
CA ILE A 113 -2.21 -3.90 10.11
C ILE A 113 -2.40 -3.34 11.52
N LEU A 114 -1.62 -2.31 11.83
CA LEU A 114 -1.67 -1.65 13.12
C LEU A 114 -2.37 -0.30 12.97
N TYR A 115 -3.33 -0.05 13.84
CA TYR A 115 -4.08 1.20 13.92
C TYR A 115 -3.82 1.86 15.29
N PRO A 116 -2.69 2.59 15.46
CA PRO A 116 -2.27 3.07 16.79
C PRO A 116 -3.29 3.99 17.45
N THR A 117 -3.99 4.83 16.68
CA THR A 117 -4.98 5.77 17.25
C THR A 117 -6.23 5.05 17.77
N GLN A 118 -6.59 3.91 17.19
CA GLN A 118 -7.67 3.03 17.63
C GLN A 118 -7.22 1.97 18.65
N ARG A 119 -5.91 1.79 18.82
CA ARG A 119 -5.30 0.68 19.60
C ARG A 119 -5.73 -0.70 19.11
N GLU A 120 -5.86 -0.84 17.80
CA GLU A 120 -6.32 -2.08 17.16
C GLU A 120 -5.21 -2.69 16.31
N ILE A 121 -5.17 -4.02 16.30
CA ILE A 121 -4.31 -4.83 15.44
C ILE A 121 -5.21 -5.75 14.66
N GLU A 122 -5.02 -5.77 13.35
CA GLU A 122 -5.72 -6.66 12.43
C GLU A 122 -4.71 -7.65 11.84
N VAL A 123 -4.89 -8.94 12.12
CA VAL A 123 -4.12 -10.01 11.48
C VAL A 123 -4.82 -10.36 10.17
N ILE A 124 -4.07 -10.44 9.07
CA ILE A 124 -4.62 -10.74 7.77
C ILE A 124 -4.33 -12.18 7.34
N GLU A 125 -5.35 -12.84 6.79
CA GLU A 125 -5.24 -14.18 6.22
C GLU A 125 -4.94 -14.09 4.72
N PHE A 126 -3.89 -14.79 4.27
CA PHE A 126 -3.50 -14.85 2.87
C PHE A 126 -3.72 -16.26 2.33
N ASN A 127 -4.54 -16.36 1.28
CA ASN A 127 -4.91 -17.61 0.62
C ASN A 127 -4.79 -17.49 -0.91
N GLU A 128 -5.08 -18.56 -1.63
CA GLU A 128 -4.91 -18.62 -3.08
C GLU A 128 -5.95 -17.78 -3.85
N GLU A 129 -7.10 -17.46 -3.25
CA GLU A 129 -8.07 -16.54 -3.84
C GLU A 129 -7.52 -15.11 -3.83
N ILE A 130 -7.02 -14.65 -2.68
CA ILE A 130 -6.33 -13.37 -2.53
C ILE A 130 -5.13 -13.28 -3.49
N SER A 131 -4.37 -14.36 -3.64
CA SER A 131 -3.26 -14.43 -4.60
C SER A 131 -3.71 -14.07 -6.03
N ARG A 132 -4.81 -14.70 -6.50
CA ARG A 132 -5.41 -14.42 -7.81
C ARG A 132 -5.98 -13.01 -7.93
N GLU A 133 -6.54 -12.47 -6.87
CA GLU A 133 -7.00 -11.07 -6.85
C GLU A 133 -5.84 -10.09 -7.02
N ILE A 134 -4.71 -10.33 -6.34
CA ILE A 134 -3.51 -9.50 -6.46
C ILE A 134 -2.96 -9.54 -7.88
N GLU A 135 -2.94 -10.70 -8.54
CA GLU A 135 -2.52 -10.81 -9.94
C GLU A 135 -3.38 -9.98 -10.88
N LYS A 136 -4.71 -10.05 -10.74
CA LYS A 136 -5.64 -9.21 -11.50
C LYS A 136 -5.43 -7.72 -11.22
N ILE A 137 -5.23 -7.35 -9.95
CA ILE A 137 -4.94 -5.96 -9.57
C ILE A 137 -3.67 -5.46 -10.26
N MET A 138 -2.61 -6.27 -10.31
CA MET A 138 -1.38 -5.89 -11.00
C MET A 138 -1.60 -5.68 -12.50
N GLU A 139 -2.44 -6.49 -13.15
CA GLU A 139 -2.82 -6.28 -14.55
C GLU A 139 -3.60 -4.97 -14.77
N GLU A 140 -4.57 -4.68 -13.91
CA GLU A 140 -5.35 -3.44 -13.99
C GLU A 140 -4.50 -2.20 -13.69
N ILE A 141 -3.56 -2.30 -12.74
CA ILE A 141 -2.57 -1.24 -12.50
C ILE A 141 -1.77 -0.96 -13.76
N ARG A 142 -1.25 -1.99 -14.45
CA ARG A 142 -0.50 -1.81 -15.72
C ARG A 142 -1.33 -1.04 -16.74
N LYS A 143 -2.60 -1.40 -16.92
CA LYS A 143 -3.51 -0.73 -17.87
C LYS A 143 -3.72 0.73 -17.52
N ILE A 144 -3.95 1.04 -16.24
CA ILE A 144 -4.19 2.42 -15.81
C ILE A 144 -2.94 3.26 -16.02
N ILE A 145 -1.77 2.81 -15.55
CA ILE A 145 -0.55 3.62 -15.63
C ILE A 145 -0.01 3.77 -17.05
N SER A 146 -0.48 2.97 -18.01
CA SER A 146 -0.12 3.10 -19.42
C SER A 146 -1.02 4.04 -20.22
N LEU A 147 -2.05 4.63 -19.60
CA LEU A 147 -2.89 5.62 -20.27
C LEU A 147 -2.10 6.91 -20.51
N ASP A 148 -2.33 7.54 -21.66
CA ASP A 148 -1.71 8.83 -21.99
C ASP A 148 -2.18 9.97 -21.06
N GLU A 149 -3.40 9.84 -20.53
CA GLU A 149 -4.03 10.80 -19.63
C GLU A 149 -4.61 10.10 -18.39
N PRO A 150 -4.70 10.81 -17.24
CA PRO A 150 -5.27 10.22 -16.03
C PRO A 150 -6.76 9.87 -16.22
N PRO A 151 -7.24 8.77 -15.61
CA PRO A 151 -8.66 8.49 -15.53
C PRO A 151 -9.42 9.67 -14.92
N LYS A 152 -10.62 9.96 -15.45
CA LYS A 152 -11.45 11.08 -14.97
C LYS A 152 -11.71 10.97 -13.45
N PRO A 153 -11.47 12.03 -12.67
CA PRO A 153 -11.68 11.98 -11.24
C PRO A 153 -13.16 11.78 -10.89
N SER A 154 -13.40 10.98 -9.86
CA SER A 154 -14.73 10.76 -9.29
C SER A 154 -14.75 11.24 -7.84
N ARG A 155 -15.70 12.12 -7.50
CA ARG A 155 -15.75 12.77 -6.18
C ARG A 155 -16.22 11.79 -5.11
N LYS A 156 -15.37 11.56 -4.12
CA LYS A 156 -15.61 10.66 -2.98
C LYS A 156 -15.51 11.43 -1.67
N SER A 157 -16.00 10.85 -0.58
CA SER A 157 -16.05 11.49 0.74
C SER A 157 -14.66 11.91 1.27
N TYR A 158 -13.62 11.15 0.96
CA TYR A 158 -12.24 11.44 1.37
C TYR A 158 -11.53 12.44 0.47
N CYS A 159 -12.09 12.84 -0.68
CA CYS A 159 -11.43 13.77 -1.61
C CYS A 159 -11.09 15.12 -0.96
N LYS A 160 -11.92 15.60 -0.03
CA LYS A 160 -11.68 16.86 0.72
C LYS A 160 -10.36 16.91 1.48
N LYS A 161 -9.76 15.75 1.76
CA LYS A 161 -8.48 15.61 2.48
C LYS A 161 -7.41 14.94 1.61
N CYS A 162 -7.70 14.73 0.33
CA CYS A 162 -6.76 14.14 -0.61
C CYS A 162 -5.73 15.20 -1.00
N ALA A 163 -4.45 14.82 -1.04
CA ALA A 163 -3.37 15.69 -1.50
C ALA A 163 -3.59 16.20 -2.94
N TYR A 164 -4.38 15.48 -3.74
CA TYR A 164 -4.66 15.80 -5.14
C TYR A 164 -5.99 16.56 -5.33
N PHE A 165 -6.54 17.15 -4.26
CA PHE A 165 -7.86 17.80 -4.32
C PHE A 165 -7.87 18.96 -5.32
N GLU A 166 -6.89 19.87 -5.21
CA GLU A 166 -6.77 21.04 -6.09
C GLU A 166 -6.72 20.62 -7.56
N PHE A 167 -5.83 19.67 -7.92
CA PHE A 167 -5.77 19.14 -9.29
C PHE A 167 -7.11 18.60 -9.83
N CYS A 168 -7.89 17.94 -8.97
CA CYS A 168 -9.11 17.28 -9.44
C CYS A 168 -10.30 18.24 -9.57
N TRP A 169 -10.34 19.34 -8.80
CA TRP A 169 -11.58 20.08 -8.56
C TRP A 169 -11.45 21.61 -8.54
N VAL A 170 -10.25 22.15 -8.71
CA VAL A 170 -9.95 23.59 -8.80
C VAL A 170 -9.35 23.89 -10.16
#